data_AF-A0A089MGB1-F1
#
_entry.id   AF-A0A089MGB1-F1
#
_cell.length_a   1.000
_cell.length_b   1.000
_cell.length_c   1.000
_cell.angle_alpha   90.00
_cell.angle_beta   90.00
_cell.angle_gamma   90.00
#
_symmetry.space_group_name_H-M   'P 1'
#
loop_
_entity.id
_entity.type
_entity.pdbx_description
1 polymer ?
#
loop_
_entity_poly.entity_id
_entity_poly.type
_entity_poly.pdbx_seq_one_letter_code
_entity_poly.pdbx_strand_id
1 'polypeptide(L)'
;MSLFEQLFKDSHPTAPDIPFFKKGDLFPDPIKSEFRPQIVLFLSLICKDCIDIIVYLHNEAVNQQIIRKNLELFVVGKSEEVVELKEYLGDKYMIKSITPQELALTYRIINTPFLYHIYTDNRILKSYEFFTLEHFITEAFDLSYIEEAVP
;
A
#
# COMPACT_ATOMS: atom_id res chain seq x y z
N MET A 1 19.45 35.32 18.61
CA MET A 1 18.55 34.20 18.26
C MET A 1 17.25 34.40 19.01
N SER A 2 16.13 34.33 18.31
CA SER A 2 14.80 34.52 18.92
C SER A 2 14.31 33.23 19.57
N LEU A 3 13.45 33.35 20.59
CA LEU A 3 12.77 32.21 21.23
C LEU A 3 11.99 31.37 20.19
N PHE A 4 11.54 32.02 19.11
CA PHE A 4 10.81 31.39 18.01
C PHE A 4 11.71 30.41 17.24
N GLU A 5 12.98 30.75 16.99
CA GLU A 5 13.95 29.89 16.30
C GLU A 5 14.37 28.67 17.14
N GLN A 6 14.31 28.77 18.47
CA GLN A 6 14.61 27.64 19.37
C GLN A 6 13.50 26.58 19.34
N LEU A 7 12.23 26.99 19.21
CA LEU A 7 11.09 26.06 19.12
C LEU A 7 11.13 25.16 17.87
N PHE A 8 11.76 25.61 16.78
CA PHE A 8 11.94 24.80 15.56
C PHE A 8 13.23 23.98 15.52
N LYS A 9 14.19 24.25 16.42
CA LYS A 9 15.42 23.44 16.53
C LYS A 9 15.21 22.13 17.29
N ASP A 10 14.30 22.14 18.28
CA ASP A 10 14.04 20.97 19.13
C ASP A 10 12.86 20.10 18.63
N SER A 11 12.19 20.47 17.54
CA SER A 11 10.95 19.84 17.05
C SER A 11 11.11 18.96 15.81
N HIS A 12 12.33 18.63 15.42
CA HIS A 12 12.57 17.58 14.43
C HIS A 12 13.36 16.46 15.10
N PRO A 13 12.69 15.51 15.81
CA PRO A 13 13.26 14.18 15.88
C PRO A 13 13.51 13.79 14.43
N THR A 14 14.79 13.67 14.06
CA THR A 14 15.20 13.10 12.78
C THR A 14 14.48 11.78 12.69
N ALA A 15 13.43 11.73 11.87
CA ALA A 15 12.71 10.50 11.62
C ALA A 15 13.77 9.46 11.25
N PRO A 16 13.79 8.29 11.90
CA PRO A 16 14.77 7.28 11.54
C PRO A 16 14.71 7.08 10.03
N ASP A 17 15.87 7.11 9.38
CA ASP A 17 15.99 6.78 7.96
C ASP A 17 15.67 5.29 7.84
N ILE A 18 14.40 4.97 7.60
CA ILE A 18 13.91 3.61 7.45
C ILE A 18 13.99 3.30 5.95
N PRO A 19 14.99 2.53 5.49
CA PRO A 19 15.11 2.23 4.07
C PRO A 19 13.96 1.31 3.65
N PHE A 20 13.22 1.72 2.61
CA PHE A 20 12.21 0.87 1.97
C PHE A 20 12.79 -0.49 1.61
N PHE A 21 11.93 -1.52 1.62
CA PHE A 21 12.29 -2.81 1.06
C PHE A 21 12.65 -2.67 -0.43
N LYS A 22 13.67 -3.42 -0.84
CA LYS A 22 14.19 -3.44 -2.22
C LYS A 22 13.65 -4.65 -2.97
N LYS A 23 13.77 -4.61 -4.30
CA LYS A 23 13.51 -5.78 -5.16
C LYS A 23 14.32 -6.98 -4.68
N GLY A 24 13.65 -8.11 -4.48
CA GLY A 24 14.21 -9.38 -4.00
C GLY A 24 14.10 -9.59 -2.48
N ASP A 25 13.82 -8.54 -1.70
CA ASP A 25 13.57 -8.66 -0.26
C ASP A 25 12.30 -9.45 0.00
N LEU A 26 12.24 -10.14 1.14
CA LEU A 26 11.02 -10.83 1.58
C LEU A 26 10.03 -9.83 2.14
N PHE A 27 8.78 -9.92 1.71
CA PHE A 27 7.69 -9.15 2.29
C PHE A 27 7.39 -9.69 3.71
N PRO A 28 7.20 -8.82 4.72
CA PRO A 28 7.13 -9.24 6.13
C PRO A 28 5.91 -10.12 6.46
N ASP A 29 4.80 -9.97 5.72
CA ASP A 29 3.64 -10.84 5.86
C ASP A 29 3.66 -11.93 4.78
N PRO A 30 3.47 -13.21 5.13
CA PRO A 30 3.43 -14.27 4.13
C PRO A 30 2.15 -14.17 3.30
N ILE A 31 2.28 -13.77 2.04
CA ILE A 31 1.16 -13.76 1.10
C ILE A 31 1.02 -15.14 0.47
N LYS A 32 -0.16 -15.75 0.64
CA LYS A 32 -0.47 -17.07 0.10
C LYS A 32 -0.99 -16.95 -1.32
N SER A 33 -0.08 -16.80 -2.29
CA SER A 33 -0.46 -16.84 -3.71
C SER A 33 0.37 -17.88 -4.45
N GLU A 34 -0.27 -18.95 -4.90
CA GLU A 34 0.41 -20.07 -5.55
C GLU A 34 0.66 -19.83 -7.05
N PHE A 35 -0.11 -18.94 -7.70
CA PHE A 35 -0.16 -18.90 -9.16
C PHE A 35 0.13 -17.53 -9.79
N ARG A 36 0.01 -16.43 -9.03
CA ARG A 36 0.16 -15.07 -9.58
C ARG A 36 0.82 -14.11 -8.60
N PRO A 37 1.59 -13.12 -9.09
CA PRO A 37 2.00 -12.00 -8.27
C PRO A 37 0.80 -11.29 -7.64
N GLN A 38 1.01 -10.81 -6.42
CA GLN A 38 0.04 -10.09 -5.61
C GLN A 38 0.41 -8.62 -5.53
N ILE A 39 -0.61 -7.78 -5.46
CA ILE A 39 -0.52 -6.35 -5.29
C ILE A 39 -0.97 -6.06 -3.87
N VAL A 40 -0.08 -5.49 -3.05
CA VAL A 40 -0.44 -4.99 -1.73
C VAL A 40 -0.48 -3.49 -1.78
N LEU A 41 -1.66 -2.93 -1.53
CA LEU A 41 -1.93 -1.51 -1.58
C LEU A 41 -2.16 -0.98 -0.17
N PHE A 42 -1.31 -0.04 0.25
CA PHE A 42 -1.37 0.64 1.52
C PHE A 42 -2.14 1.94 1.38
N LEU A 43 -3.18 2.10 2.19
CA LEU A 43 -4.09 3.24 2.16
C LEU A 43 -4.28 3.80 3.56
N SER A 44 -4.63 5.08 3.63
CA SER A 44 -5.07 5.72 4.86
C SER A 44 -6.42 6.41 4.64
N LEU A 45 -7.35 6.23 5.56
CA LEU A 45 -8.69 6.81 5.47
C LEU A 45 -8.73 8.34 5.64
N ILE A 46 -7.61 8.93 6.08
CA ILE A 46 -7.44 10.39 6.19
C ILE A 46 -6.66 11.00 5.02
N CYS A 47 -6.14 10.18 4.10
CA CYS A 47 -5.41 10.65 2.93
C CYS A 47 -6.40 10.86 1.77
N LYS A 48 -6.43 12.08 1.22
CA LYS A 48 -7.34 12.44 0.13
C LYS A 48 -7.15 11.53 -1.09
N ASP A 49 -5.91 11.30 -1.50
CA ASP A 49 -5.62 10.48 -2.68
C ASP A 49 -6.01 9.01 -2.45
N CYS A 50 -5.90 8.52 -1.21
CA CYS A 50 -6.38 7.19 -0.84
C CYS A 50 -7.91 7.09 -0.97
N ILE A 51 -8.66 8.14 -0.60
CA ILE A 51 -10.12 8.17 -0.75
C ILE A 51 -10.50 8.09 -2.23
N ASP A 52 -9.82 8.84 -3.09
CA ASP A 52 -10.08 8.80 -4.54
C ASP A 52 -9.86 7.39 -5.12
N ILE A 53 -8.83 6.68 -4.65
CA ILE A 53 -8.56 5.29 -5.02
C ILE A 53 -9.64 4.34 -4.48
N ILE A 54 -10.10 4.52 -3.24
CA ILE A 54 -11.18 3.70 -2.65
C ILE A 54 -12.47 3.84 -3.46
N VAL A 55 -12.83 5.08 -3.82
CA VAL A 55 -14.01 5.36 -4.66
C VAL A 55 -13.86 4.72 -6.03
N TYR A 56 -12.67 4.82 -6.64
CA TYR A 56 -12.36 4.13 -7.89
C TYR A 56 -12.53 2.61 -7.75
N LEU A 57 -11.96 1.99 -6.71
CA LEU A 57 -12.05 0.55 -6.46
C LEU A 57 -13.50 0.08 -6.20
N HIS A 58 -14.35 0.93 -5.63
CA HIS A 58 -15.77 0.65 -5.46
C HIS A 58 -16.49 0.63 -6.82
N ASN A 59 -16.28 1.67 -7.63
CA ASN A 59 -16.95 1.90 -8.90
C ASN A 59 -16.48 0.94 -10.01
N GLU A 60 -15.17 0.81 -10.20
CA GLU A 60 -14.56 0.05 -11.29
C GLU A 60 -14.46 -1.45 -11.01
N ALA A 61 -14.93 -1.89 -9.84
CA ALA A 61 -14.90 -3.30 -9.48
C ALA A 61 -15.51 -4.17 -10.59
N VAL A 62 -16.50 -3.69 -11.34
CA VAL A 62 -17.30 -4.54 -12.26
C VAL A 62 -16.50 -5.10 -13.45
N ASN A 63 -15.40 -4.48 -13.89
CA ASN A 63 -14.77 -4.84 -15.17
C ASN A 63 -13.41 -5.55 -15.12
N GLN A 64 -12.75 -5.64 -13.95
CA GLN A 64 -11.37 -6.13 -13.88
C GLN A 64 -11.20 -7.29 -12.88
N GLN A 65 -11.72 -8.48 -13.25
CA GLN A 65 -11.66 -9.69 -12.42
C GLN A 65 -10.23 -10.11 -12.02
N ILE A 66 -9.23 -9.74 -12.82
CA ILE A 66 -7.83 -10.10 -12.60
C ILE A 66 -7.28 -9.43 -11.33
N ILE A 67 -7.71 -8.20 -11.03
CA ILE A 67 -7.17 -7.44 -9.89
C ILE A 67 -7.89 -7.74 -8.61
N ARG A 68 -9.19 -7.98 -8.64
CA ARG A 68 -9.94 -8.36 -7.42
C ARG A 68 -9.32 -9.56 -6.70
N LYS A 69 -8.77 -10.53 -7.44
CA LYS A 69 -8.16 -11.74 -6.87
C LYS A 69 -6.70 -11.57 -6.45
N ASN A 70 -6.06 -10.48 -6.90
CA ASN A 70 -4.63 -10.23 -6.72
C ASN A 70 -4.35 -8.96 -5.92
N LEU A 71 -5.37 -8.27 -5.41
CA LEU A 71 -5.23 -7.01 -4.68
C LEU A 71 -5.63 -7.19 -3.22
N GLU A 72 -4.67 -6.99 -2.33
CA GLU A 72 -4.88 -6.91 -0.89
C GLU A 72 -4.72 -5.45 -0.42
N LEU A 73 -5.64 -5.00 0.43
CA LEU A 73 -5.68 -3.63 0.94
C LEU A 73 -5.22 -3.62 2.40
N PHE A 74 -4.18 -2.84 2.68
CA PHE A 74 -3.63 -2.63 4.01
C PHE A 74 -3.98 -1.21 4.43
N VAL A 75 -4.93 -1.08 5.35
CA VAL A 75 -5.57 0.20 5.66
C VAL A 75 -5.15 0.68 7.03
N VAL A 76 -4.53 1.85 7.06
CA VAL A 76 -4.24 2.61 8.29
C VAL A 76 -5.54 3.21 8.79
N GLY A 77 -6.12 2.58 9.81
CA GLY A 77 -7.41 2.96 10.38
C GLY A 77 -7.82 2.04 11.51
N LYS A 78 -8.81 2.46 12.30
CA LYS A 78 -9.38 1.66 13.37
C LYS A 78 -10.14 0.46 12.81
N SER A 79 -10.32 -0.57 13.62
CA SER A 79 -11.00 -1.79 13.19
C SER A 79 -12.44 -1.52 12.76
N GLU A 80 -13.14 -0.59 13.40
CA GLU A 80 -14.51 -0.20 13.03
C GLU A 80 -14.56 0.44 11.64
N GLU A 81 -13.64 1.36 11.35
CA GLU A 81 -13.55 2.05 10.06
C GLU A 81 -13.23 1.07 8.92
N VAL A 82 -12.41 0.04 9.20
CA VAL A 82 -12.10 -1.02 8.23
C VAL A 82 -13.30 -1.95 8.01
N VAL A 83 -14.15 -2.18 9.00
CA VAL A 83 -15.40 -2.93 8.82
C VAL A 83 -16.34 -2.16 7.88
N GLU A 84 -16.54 -0.86 8.12
CA GLU A 84 -17.34 0.00 7.24
C GLU A 84 -16.80 0.03 5.80
N LEU A 85 -15.47 0.08 5.64
CA LEU A 85 -14.83 0.02 4.33
C LEU A 85 -15.07 -1.32 3.63
N LYS A 86 -15.04 -2.45 4.36
CA LYS A 86 -15.35 -3.77 3.79
C LYS A 86 -16.78 -3.84 3.29
N GLU A 87 -17.73 -3.33 4.08
CA GLU A 87 -19.13 -3.24 3.69
C GLU A 87 -19.31 -2.36 2.45
N TYR A 88 -18.64 -1.20 2.42
CA TYR A 88 -18.66 -0.29 1.28
C TYR A 88 -18.09 -0.94 0.01
N LEU A 89 -16.98 -1.68 0.09
CA LEU A 89 -16.36 -2.34 -1.07
C LEU A 89 -17.01 -3.68 -1.44
N GLY A 90 -17.79 -4.27 -0.55
CA GLY A 90 -18.63 -5.46 -0.77
C GLY A 90 -17.88 -6.80 -0.77
N ASP A 91 -17.00 -7.03 0.22
CA ASP A 91 -16.22 -8.29 0.40
C ASP A 91 -15.40 -8.75 -0.82
N LYS A 92 -15.15 -7.85 -1.79
CA LYS A 92 -14.42 -8.16 -3.03
C LYS A 92 -12.92 -8.23 -2.85
N TYR A 93 -12.40 -7.64 -1.78
CA TYR A 93 -10.98 -7.46 -1.52
C TYR A 93 -10.64 -8.00 -0.14
N MET A 94 -9.43 -8.55 0.00
CA MET A 94 -8.85 -8.83 1.30
C MET A 94 -8.42 -7.50 1.91
N ILE A 95 -9.05 -7.09 3.02
CA ILE A 95 -8.73 -5.85 3.71
C ILE A 95 -8.21 -6.16 5.12
N LYS A 96 -6.99 -5.70 5.39
CA LYS A 96 -6.29 -5.79 6.68
C LYS A 96 -6.19 -4.39 7.30
N SER A 97 -6.60 -4.27 8.56
CA SER A 97 -6.34 -3.07 9.37
C SER A 97 -4.89 -3.12 9.85
N ILE A 98 -4.17 -2.01 9.72
CA ILE A 98 -2.81 -1.82 10.23
C ILE A 98 -2.72 -0.51 11.02
N THR A 99 -1.77 -0.45 11.93
CA THR A 99 -1.45 0.76 12.69
C THR A 99 -0.41 1.63 11.96
N PRO A 100 -0.34 2.94 12.26
CA PRO A 100 0.74 3.80 11.77
C PRO A 100 2.14 3.28 12.15
N GLN A 101 2.28 2.63 13.30
CA GLN A 101 3.51 2.02 13.76
C GLN A 101 3.90 0.81 12.91
N GLU A 102 2.95 -0.06 12.56
CA GLU A 102 3.20 -1.17 11.64
C GLU A 102 3.57 -0.68 10.25
N LEU A 103 2.89 0.36 9.74
CA LEU A 103 3.22 0.99 8.46
C LEU A 103 4.72 1.34 8.37
N ALA A 104 5.21 2.07 9.37
CA ALA A 104 6.60 2.54 9.39
C ALA A 104 7.60 1.44 9.77
N LEU A 105 7.32 0.66 10.82
CA LEU A 105 8.31 -0.26 11.40
C LEU A 105 8.31 -1.64 10.77
N THR A 106 7.15 -2.13 10.34
CA THR A 106 6.99 -3.47 9.74
C THR A 106 7.13 -3.40 8.23
N TYR A 107 6.32 -2.54 7.60
CA TYR A 107 6.27 -2.46 6.14
C TYR A 107 7.27 -1.46 5.55
N ARG A 108 7.96 -0.68 6.39
CA ARG A 108 8.95 0.34 5.99
C ARG A 108 8.37 1.38 5.03
N ILE A 109 7.11 1.76 5.25
CA ILE A 109 6.39 2.75 4.47
C ILE A 109 6.19 4.00 5.32
N ILE A 110 6.53 5.15 4.75
CA ILE A 110 6.41 6.45 5.43
C ILE A 110 5.07 7.11 5.09
N ASN A 111 4.65 7.03 3.82
CA ASN A 111 3.48 7.72 3.29
C ASN A 111 2.52 6.76 2.59
N THR A 112 1.25 7.15 2.55
CA THR A 112 0.20 6.48 1.75
C THR A 112 -0.39 7.47 0.75
N PRO A 113 -0.77 7.02 -0.48
CA PRO A 113 -0.85 5.63 -0.89
C PRO A 113 0.51 5.05 -1.33
N PHE A 114 0.69 3.75 -1.09
CA PHE A 114 1.91 3.03 -1.45
C PHE A 114 1.57 1.63 -1.94
N LEU A 115 2.34 1.09 -2.88
CA LEU A 115 2.07 -0.21 -3.48
C LEU A 115 3.32 -1.07 -3.50
N TYR A 116 3.17 -2.35 -3.16
CA TYR A 116 4.15 -3.40 -3.42
C TYR A 116 3.60 -4.41 -4.42
N HIS A 117 4.43 -4.81 -5.38
CA HIS A 117 4.22 -6.02 -6.17
C HIS A 117 5.03 -7.15 -5.58
N ILE A 118 4.37 -8.25 -5.27
CA ILE A 118 4.94 -9.37 -4.52
C ILE A 118 4.81 -10.63 -5.36
N TYR A 119 5.93 -11.32 -5.56
CA TYR A 119 5.98 -12.57 -6.30
C TYR A 119 5.38 -13.72 -5.48
N THR A 120 5.17 -14.86 -6.13
CA THR A 120 4.56 -16.05 -5.50
C THR A 120 5.41 -16.64 -4.38
N ASP A 121 6.72 -16.38 -4.35
CA ASP A 121 7.63 -16.77 -3.27
C ASP A 121 7.77 -15.72 -2.15
N ASN A 122 6.83 -14.78 -2.09
CA ASN A 122 6.76 -13.70 -1.11
C ASN A 122 7.91 -12.67 -1.21
N ARG A 123 8.59 -12.59 -2.35
CA ARG A 123 9.59 -11.55 -2.63
C ARG A 123 9.00 -10.32 -3.29
N ILE A 124 9.53 -9.16 -2.94
CA ILE A 124 9.15 -7.90 -3.55
C ILE A 124 9.75 -7.81 -4.95
N LEU A 125 8.91 -7.56 -5.94
CA LEU A 125 9.30 -7.31 -7.33
C LEU A 125 9.55 -5.83 -7.56
N LYS A 126 8.61 -5.00 -7.08
CA LYS A 126 8.60 -3.55 -7.26
C LYS A 126 7.86 -2.88 -6.10
N SER A 127 8.13 -1.61 -5.91
CA SER A 127 7.56 -0.77 -4.87
C SER A 127 7.34 0.65 -5.40
N TYR A 128 6.20 1.24 -5.09
CA TYR A 128 5.82 2.54 -5.63
C TYR A 128 5.16 3.40 -4.56
N GLU A 129 5.67 4.62 -4.45
CA GLU A 129 4.94 5.73 -3.84
C GLU A 129 4.28 6.52 -4.97
N PHE A 130 3.01 6.87 -4.81
CA PHE A 130 2.27 7.63 -5.80
C PHE A 130 1.27 8.54 -5.10
N PHE A 131 0.82 9.57 -5.82
CA PHE A 131 0.00 10.64 -5.25
C PHE A 131 -1.20 10.97 -6.13
N THR A 132 -1.49 10.16 -7.15
CA THR A 132 -2.61 10.37 -8.05
C THR A 132 -3.26 9.05 -8.42
N LEU A 133 -4.57 9.09 -8.71
CA LEU A 133 -5.32 7.93 -9.20
C LEU A 133 -4.75 7.42 -10.53
N GLU A 134 -4.30 8.31 -11.41
CA GLU A 134 -3.73 7.95 -12.71
C GLU A 134 -2.43 7.16 -12.58
N HIS A 135 -1.57 7.54 -11.63
CA HIS A 135 -0.36 6.78 -11.31
C HIS A 135 -0.69 5.43 -10.69
N PHE A 136 -1.68 5.39 -9.77
CA PHE A 136 -2.16 4.13 -9.21
C PHE A 136 -2.57 3.16 -10.31
N ILE A 137 -3.38 3.63 -11.27
CA ILE A 137 -3.81 2.81 -12.40
C ILE A 137 -2.55 2.36 -13.17
N THR A 138 -1.74 3.29 -13.66
CA THR A 138 -0.57 2.93 -14.49
C THR A 138 0.31 1.87 -13.83
N GLU A 139 0.66 2.04 -12.55
CA GLU A 139 1.55 1.11 -11.85
C GLU A 139 0.88 -0.19 -11.41
N ALA A 140 -0.37 -0.16 -10.93
CA ALA A 140 -1.07 -1.38 -10.51
C ALA A 140 -1.43 -2.29 -11.69
N PHE A 141 -1.61 -1.72 -12.90
CA PHE A 141 -1.95 -2.46 -14.12
C PHE A 141 -0.75 -2.74 -15.03
N ASP A 142 0.44 -2.18 -14.76
CA ASP A 142 1.66 -2.55 -15.49
C ASP A 142 2.06 -3.98 -15.10
N LEU A 143 1.74 -4.99 -15.92
CA LEU A 143 2.17 -6.37 -15.69
C LEU A 143 3.36 -6.77 -16.57
N SER A 144 3.99 -5.82 -17.27
CA SER A 144 5.10 -6.11 -18.19
C SER A 144 6.29 -6.80 -17.50
N TYR A 145 6.48 -6.53 -16.20
CA TYR A 145 7.57 -7.09 -15.42
C TYR A 145 7.38 -8.58 -15.05
N ILE A 146 6.18 -9.14 -15.20
CA ILE A 146 5.93 -10.56 -14.88
C ILE A 146 6.66 -11.46 -15.87
N GLU A 147 6.81 -11.02 -17.13
CA GLU A 147 7.52 -11.77 -18.16
C GLU A 147 9.04 -11.82 -17.90
N GLU A 148 9.60 -10.81 -17.23
CA GLU A 148 11.04 -10.75 -16.88
C GLU A 148 11.40 -11.56 -15.63
N ALA A 149 10.42 -11.91 -14.81
CA ALA A 149 10.62 -12.60 -13.53
C ALA A 149 10.54 -14.13 -13.63
N VAL A 150 10.28 -14.68 -14.82
CA VAL A 150 10.32 -16.11 -15.10
C VAL A 150 11.73 -16.46 -15.61
N PRO A 151 12.56 -17.17 -14.83
CA PRO A 151 13.87 -17.65 -15.29
C PRO A 151 13.75 -18.71 -16.40
#